data_AF-A0A9D4W1R0-F1
#
_entry.id   AF-A0A9D4W1R0-F1
#
_cell.length_a   1.000
_cell.length_b   1.000
_cell.length_c   1.000
_cell.angle_alpha   90.00
_cell.angle_beta   90.00
_cell.angle_gamma   90.00
#
_symmetry.space_group_name_H-M   'P 1'
#
loop_
_entity.id
_entity.type
_entity.pdbx_description
1 polymer ?
#
loop_
_entity_poly.entity_id
_entity_poly.type
_entity_poly.pdbx_seq_one_letter_code
_entity_poly.pdbx_strand_id
1 'polypeptide(L)'
;MANLGGLRARSSLKQPSLDLNDDHEDCRPWRRRITMVFSWASAFRITLLLLLLDAVIAACFTLPIEKMMKDFLIWVDRDIGRWGPLVFPFVIGVDAGCLKIENEYGPVEWEIGAPGKAYTSWVAQMAVGLDTGVPWDMCKQEDAPDPVIDTCNGYYCENFTPNENNKPKMWTENWSGWYTDFGSGISHTTHHSFLSHNSSLSSDNYPPP
;
A
#
# COMPACT_ATOMS: atom_id res chain seq x y z
N MET A 1 -33.24 53.29 72.99
CA MET A 1 -33.03 54.76 72.79
C MET A 1 -32.59 55.00 71.35
N ALA A 2 -32.69 56.25 70.87
CA ALA A 2 -32.45 56.69 69.48
C ALA A 2 -31.15 56.10 68.84
N ASN A 3 -31.11 55.65 67.57
CA ASN A 3 -31.55 56.20 66.27
C ASN A 3 -30.50 57.13 65.62
N LEU A 4 -29.93 56.66 64.51
CA LEU A 4 -29.30 57.37 63.38
C LEU A 4 -28.93 56.26 62.37
N GLY A 5 -29.22 56.32 61.06
CA GLY A 5 -29.82 57.39 60.27
C GLY A 5 -29.06 57.53 58.96
N GLY A 6 -29.46 56.79 57.91
CA GLY A 6 -28.79 56.77 56.60
C GLY A 6 -29.70 56.19 55.52
N LEU A 7 -30.32 57.07 54.74
CA LEU A 7 -31.43 56.79 53.80
C LEU A 7 -30.93 55.98 52.57
N ARG A 8 -31.58 54.89 52.12
CA ARG A 8 -32.94 54.72 51.55
C ARG A 8 -33.10 55.34 50.15
N ALA A 9 -33.70 54.71 49.13
CA ALA A 9 -33.94 53.29 48.80
C ALA A 9 -34.34 53.17 47.31
N ARG A 10 -34.45 51.92 46.84
CA ARG A 10 -34.87 51.50 45.49
C ARG A 10 -36.39 51.66 45.26
N SER A 11 -36.75 51.78 43.98
CA SER A 11 -38.07 51.49 43.38
C SER A 11 -39.23 52.47 43.63
N SER A 12 -39.63 53.17 42.57
CA SER A 12 -41.01 53.63 42.37
C SER A 12 -41.89 52.46 41.88
N LEU A 13 -43.21 52.63 41.92
CA LEU A 13 -44.20 51.55 41.95
C LEU A 13 -45.40 51.87 41.04
N LYS A 14 -45.77 50.96 40.12
CA LYS A 14 -47.16 50.78 39.64
C LYS A 14 -47.40 49.52 38.78
N GLN A 15 -48.36 48.72 39.23
CA GLN A 15 -49.33 47.90 38.45
C GLN A 15 -50.74 48.47 38.81
N PRO A 16 -51.88 48.09 38.18
CA PRO A 16 -52.18 47.00 37.23
C PRO A 16 -52.61 47.56 35.84
N SER A 17 -53.41 46.96 34.93
CA SER A 17 -54.37 45.83 35.00
C SER A 17 -54.65 45.12 33.65
N LEU A 18 -55.48 44.08 33.74
CA LEU A 18 -56.01 43.13 32.75
C LEU A 18 -56.71 43.68 31.47
N ASP A 19 -56.62 42.80 30.46
CA ASP A 19 -57.60 42.41 29.43
C ASP A 19 -57.76 43.11 28.06
N LEU A 20 -58.05 42.22 27.10
CA LEU A 20 -58.57 42.36 25.73
C LEU A 20 -57.59 42.71 24.59
N ASN A 21 -57.31 41.66 23.80
CA ASN A 21 -57.01 41.57 22.37
C ASN A 21 -56.91 42.88 21.56
N ASP A 22 -55.77 43.06 20.89
CA ASP A 22 -55.79 43.52 19.49
C ASP A 22 -54.59 42.90 18.73
N ASP A 23 -54.80 42.55 17.47
CA ASP A 23 -53.89 41.73 16.68
C ASP A 23 -52.88 42.60 15.92
N HIS A 24 -51.63 42.67 16.40
CA HIS A 24 -50.52 43.27 15.65
C HIS A 24 -49.47 42.25 15.21
N GLU A 25 -49.71 41.74 14.01
CA GLU A 25 -48.94 40.76 13.26
C GLU A 25 -47.64 41.35 12.67
N ASP A 26 -46.69 41.75 13.52
CA ASP A 26 -45.38 42.28 13.06
C ASP A 26 -44.40 41.17 12.66
N CYS A 27 -44.42 40.84 11.37
CA CYS A 27 -43.52 39.90 10.69
C CYS A 27 -42.03 40.17 10.98
N ARG A 28 -41.39 39.37 11.85
CA ARG A 28 -39.93 39.34 11.99
C ARG A 28 -39.27 38.79 10.71
N PRO A 29 -38.41 39.54 10.00
CA PRO A 29 -37.78 39.05 8.78
C PRO A 29 -36.76 37.94 9.05
N TRP A 30 -37.12 36.69 8.77
CA TRP A 30 -36.20 35.56 8.72
C TRP A 30 -35.28 35.64 7.50
N ARG A 31 -34.33 36.57 7.52
CA ARG A 31 -33.12 36.53 6.69
C ARG A 31 -31.88 36.82 7.54
N ARG A 32 -31.31 35.76 8.12
CA ARG A 32 -29.85 35.72 8.25
C ARG A 32 -29.30 35.74 6.83
N ARG A 33 -28.87 36.92 6.35
CA ARG A 33 -28.06 37.01 5.13
C ARG A 33 -26.79 36.20 5.39
N ILE A 34 -26.65 35.05 4.73
CA ILE A 34 -25.34 34.44 4.50
C ILE A 34 -24.68 35.30 3.42
N THR A 35 -24.28 36.51 3.79
CA THR A 35 -23.21 37.21 3.07
C THR A 35 -21.94 36.43 3.37
N MET A 36 -21.61 35.47 2.50
CA MET A 36 -20.23 35.03 2.40
C MET A 36 -19.39 36.27 2.12
N VAL A 37 -18.66 36.74 3.13
CA VAL A 37 -17.62 37.74 2.94
C VAL A 37 -16.50 37.01 2.21
N PHE A 38 -16.63 36.94 0.89
CA PHE A 38 -15.67 36.30 -0.01
C PHE A 38 -14.40 37.15 0.02
N SER A 39 -13.57 36.89 1.03
CA SER A 39 -12.31 37.57 1.18
C SER A 39 -11.44 37.25 -0.02
N TRP A 40 -10.70 38.23 -0.51
CA TRP A 40 -9.77 38.03 -1.63
C TRP A 40 -8.78 36.89 -1.33
N ALA A 41 -8.39 36.73 -0.07
CA ALA A 41 -7.59 35.60 0.41
C ALA A 41 -8.29 34.22 0.24
N SER A 42 -9.61 34.13 0.43
CA SER A 42 -10.35 32.90 0.14
C SER A 42 -10.44 32.63 -1.36
N ALA A 43 -10.59 33.68 -2.18
CA ALA A 43 -10.56 33.56 -3.63
C ALA A 43 -9.22 32.96 -4.11
N PHE A 44 -8.10 33.56 -3.69
CA PHE A 44 -6.77 33.06 -4.05
C PHE A 44 -6.50 31.63 -3.58
N ARG A 45 -6.97 31.23 -2.38
CA ARG A 45 -6.83 29.86 -1.90
C ARG A 45 -7.61 28.87 -2.76
N ILE A 46 -8.85 29.20 -3.15
CA ILE A 46 -9.66 28.35 -4.02
C ILE A 46 -9.03 28.26 -5.42
N THR A 47 -8.60 29.38 -6.00
CA THR A 47 -7.91 29.40 -7.30
C THR A 47 -6.60 28.60 -7.27
N LEU A 48 -5.81 28.73 -6.20
CA LEU A 48 -4.57 27.96 -6.05
C LEU A 48 -4.85 26.45 -5.91
N LEU A 49 -5.88 26.06 -5.16
CA LEU A 49 -6.29 24.66 -5.04
C LEU A 49 -6.77 24.09 -6.38
N LEU A 50 -7.54 24.85 -7.16
CA LEU A 50 -7.97 24.45 -8.50
C LEU A 50 -6.76 24.29 -9.44
N LEU A 51 -5.83 25.26 -9.47
CA LEU A 51 -4.61 25.17 -10.27
C LEU A 51 -3.70 24.00 -9.86
N LEU A 52 -3.62 23.68 -8.56
CA LEU A 52 -2.91 22.49 -8.07
C LEU A 52 -3.63 21.19 -8.48
N LEU A 53 -4.96 21.16 -8.43
CA LEU A 53 -5.74 20.00 -8.86
C LEU A 53 -5.57 19.77 -10.37
N ASP A 54 -5.67 20.83 -11.17
CA ASP A 54 -5.44 20.81 -12.62
C ASP A 54 -4.00 20.39 -12.95
N ALA A 55 -3.01 20.84 -12.17
CA ALA A 55 -1.61 20.43 -12.34
C ALA A 55 -1.38 18.94 -11.98
N VAL A 56 -2.04 18.42 -10.95
CA VAL A 56 -1.99 16.99 -10.60
C VAL A 56 -2.71 16.15 -11.65
N ILE A 57 -3.89 16.55 -12.09
CA ILE A 57 -4.64 15.89 -13.18
C ILE A 57 -3.80 15.90 -14.46
N ALA A 58 -3.25 17.05 -14.84
CA ALA A 58 -2.34 17.15 -15.98
C ALA A 58 -1.12 16.26 -15.80
N ALA A 59 -0.49 16.19 -14.62
CA ALA A 59 0.62 15.28 -14.38
C ALA A 59 0.21 13.80 -14.53
N CYS A 60 -0.94 13.39 -13.99
CA CYS A 60 -1.46 12.03 -14.13
C CYS A 60 -1.74 11.63 -15.60
N PHE A 61 -2.08 12.58 -16.47
CA PHE A 61 -2.30 12.33 -17.91
C PHE A 61 -1.07 12.61 -18.81
N THR A 62 -0.12 13.45 -18.38
CA THR A 62 1.03 13.87 -19.19
C THR A 62 2.35 13.22 -18.79
N LEU A 63 2.50 12.71 -17.57
CA LEU A 63 3.56 11.75 -17.22
C LEU A 63 3.18 10.43 -17.91
N PRO A 64 3.80 10.09 -19.04
CA PRO A 64 3.30 9.01 -19.87
C PRO A 64 3.97 7.75 -19.34
N ILE A 65 3.55 7.27 -18.17
CA ILE A 65 4.15 6.12 -17.48
C ILE A 65 4.20 4.92 -18.43
N GLU A 66 3.11 4.66 -19.15
CA GLU A 66 3.08 3.67 -20.23
C GLU A 66 4.18 3.87 -21.28
N LYS A 67 4.44 5.12 -21.69
CA LYS A 67 5.44 5.41 -22.71
C LYS A 67 6.85 5.28 -22.14
N MET A 68 7.12 5.80 -20.94
CA MET A 68 8.43 5.62 -20.28
C MET A 68 8.72 4.14 -20.03
N MET A 69 7.69 3.35 -19.69
CA MET A 69 7.77 1.92 -19.49
C MET A 69 7.94 1.16 -20.81
N LYS A 70 7.24 1.55 -21.89
CA LYS A 70 7.46 1.01 -23.24
C LYS A 70 8.86 1.38 -23.76
N ASP A 71 9.30 2.62 -23.59
CA ASP A 71 10.63 3.11 -23.96
C ASP A 71 11.71 2.39 -23.12
N PHE A 72 11.46 2.08 -21.84
CA PHE A 72 12.32 1.26 -21.00
C PHE A 72 12.37 -0.20 -21.45
N LEU A 73 11.24 -0.83 -21.75
CA LEU A 73 11.21 -2.22 -22.24
C LEU A 73 11.88 -2.36 -23.62
N ILE A 74 11.66 -1.40 -24.52
CA ILE A 74 12.38 -1.30 -25.81
C ILE A 74 13.89 -1.07 -25.57
N TRP A 75 14.26 -0.31 -24.53
CA TRP A 75 15.66 -0.11 -24.16
C TRP A 75 16.29 -1.38 -23.56
N VAL A 76 15.57 -2.12 -22.72
CA VAL A 76 16.01 -3.43 -22.20
C VAL A 76 16.19 -4.42 -23.35
N ASP A 77 15.19 -4.57 -24.22
CA ASP A 77 15.27 -5.45 -25.40
C ASP A 77 16.47 -5.08 -26.31
N ARG A 78 16.62 -3.79 -26.64
CA ARG A 78 17.61 -3.36 -27.63
C ARG A 78 19.03 -3.20 -27.10
N ASP A 79 19.19 -2.62 -25.91
CA ASP A 79 20.50 -2.26 -25.34
C ASP A 79 20.97 -3.30 -24.30
N ILE A 80 20.06 -3.91 -23.51
CA ILE A 80 20.41 -5.07 -22.67
C ILE A 80 20.41 -6.37 -23.47
N GLY A 81 19.49 -6.61 -24.43
CA GLY A 81 19.29 -7.93 -25.06
C GLY A 81 20.57 -8.71 -25.45
N ARG A 82 21.52 -8.07 -26.15
CA ARG A 82 22.80 -8.73 -26.53
C ARG A 82 23.77 -8.97 -25.36
N TRP A 83 23.62 -8.21 -24.28
CA TRP A 83 24.35 -8.33 -23.02
C TRP A 83 23.54 -9.06 -21.94
N GLY A 84 22.30 -9.46 -22.21
CA GLY A 84 21.39 -10.09 -21.24
C GLY A 84 22.02 -11.27 -20.51
N PRO A 85 22.62 -12.25 -21.21
CA PRO A 85 23.33 -13.36 -20.57
C PRO A 85 24.52 -12.97 -19.67
N LEU A 86 25.01 -11.73 -19.76
CA LEU A 86 26.10 -11.18 -18.95
C LEU A 86 25.64 -10.20 -17.87
N VAL A 87 24.45 -9.59 -18.00
CA VAL A 87 23.93 -8.56 -17.08
C VAL A 87 22.80 -9.10 -16.21
N PHE A 88 21.89 -9.94 -16.76
CA PHE A 88 20.79 -10.51 -15.99
C PHE A 88 21.26 -11.25 -14.72
N PRO A 89 22.33 -12.06 -14.72
CA PRO A 89 22.80 -12.71 -13.49
C PRO A 89 23.27 -11.78 -12.36
N PHE A 90 23.48 -10.48 -12.63
CA PHE A 90 23.89 -9.48 -11.63
C PHE A 90 22.74 -8.59 -11.15
N VAL A 91 21.63 -8.53 -11.90
CA VAL A 91 20.46 -7.67 -11.61
C VAL A 91 19.26 -8.51 -11.17
N ILE A 92 19.20 -9.75 -11.63
CA ILE A 92 18.11 -10.70 -11.43
C ILE A 92 18.71 -11.89 -10.68
N GLY A 93 18.09 -12.27 -9.55
CA GLY A 93 18.56 -13.40 -8.74
C GLY A 93 18.50 -14.68 -9.57
N VAL A 94 19.55 -15.51 -9.50
CA VAL A 94 19.59 -16.82 -10.14
C VAL A 94 19.56 -17.88 -9.04
N ASP A 95 18.44 -18.60 -8.92
CA ASP A 95 18.26 -19.61 -7.87
C ASP A 95 17.75 -20.92 -8.47
N ALA A 96 18.43 -22.02 -8.15
CA ALA A 96 18.09 -23.37 -8.63
C ALA A 96 17.90 -23.50 -10.17
N GLY A 97 18.49 -22.59 -10.96
CA GLY A 97 18.34 -22.55 -12.43
C GLY A 97 17.15 -21.73 -12.94
N CYS A 98 16.39 -21.09 -12.05
CA CYS A 98 15.35 -20.12 -12.35
C CYS A 98 15.89 -18.69 -12.20
N LEU A 99 15.17 -17.72 -12.77
CA LEU A 99 15.34 -16.29 -12.54
C LEU A 99 14.28 -15.75 -11.58
N LYS A 100 14.69 -15.09 -10.50
CA LYS A 100 13.76 -14.43 -9.59
C LYS A 100 13.24 -13.11 -10.11
N ILE A 101 11.92 -12.95 -10.07
CA ILE A 101 11.27 -11.65 -10.20
C ILE A 101 10.51 -11.32 -8.91
N GLU A 102 10.60 -10.06 -8.46
CA GLU A 102 10.15 -9.64 -7.12
C GLU A 102 10.80 -10.41 -5.96
N ASN A 103 10.48 -10.00 -4.72
CA ASN A 103 10.91 -10.71 -3.53
C ASN A 103 9.89 -10.60 -2.38
N GLU A 104 9.24 -11.71 -2.04
CA GLU A 104 8.22 -11.79 -0.98
C GLU A 104 7.09 -10.75 -1.11
N TYR A 105 6.60 -10.52 -2.34
CA TYR A 105 5.60 -9.50 -2.61
C TYR A 105 4.17 -9.87 -2.18
N GLY A 106 3.80 -11.16 -2.12
CA GLY A 106 2.44 -11.61 -1.80
C GLY A 106 1.83 -11.01 -0.50
N PRO A 107 2.56 -10.92 0.62
CA PRO A 107 2.09 -10.20 1.82
C PRO A 107 1.81 -8.71 1.58
N VAL A 108 2.66 -8.03 0.80
CA VAL A 108 2.49 -6.62 0.43
C VAL A 108 1.31 -6.44 -0.52
N GLU A 109 1.15 -7.36 -1.46
CA GLU A 109 0.00 -7.42 -2.36
C GLU A 109 -1.31 -7.57 -1.58
N TRP A 110 -1.34 -8.44 -0.56
CA TRP A 110 -2.52 -8.65 0.28
C TRP A 110 -2.93 -7.37 1.03
N GLU A 111 -1.97 -6.59 1.54
CA GLU A 111 -2.22 -5.31 2.19
C GLU A 111 -2.70 -4.22 1.20
N ILE A 112 -2.14 -4.19 -0.02
CA ILE A 112 -2.45 -3.19 -1.05
C ILE A 112 -3.74 -3.53 -1.83
N GLY A 113 -4.07 -4.82 -1.95
CA GLY A 113 -5.25 -5.35 -2.63
C GLY A 113 -5.16 -5.28 -4.16
N ALA A 114 -6.25 -4.85 -4.81
CA ALA A 114 -6.39 -4.85 -6.26
C ALA A 114 -5.23 -4.18 -7.06
N PRO A 115 -4.67 -3.02 -6.66
CA PRO A 115 -3.51 -2.47 -7.38
C PRO A 115 -2.24 -3.31 -7.22
N GLY A 116 -2.09 -4.05 -6.11
CA GLY A 116 -1.03 -5.04 -5.94
C GLY A 116 -1.19 -6.18 -6.94
N LYS A 117 -2.37 -6.79 -7.02
CA LYS A 117 -2.67 -7.86 -8.00
C LYS A 117 -2.40 -7.47 -9.45
N ALA A 118 -2.74 -6.22 -9.81
CA ALA A 118 -2.44 -5.67 -11.12
C ALA A 118 -0.92 -5.53 -11.36
N TYR A 119 -0.16 -5.15 -10.33
CA TYR A 119 1.31 -5.10 -10.37
C TYR A 119 1.94 -6.49 -10.50
N THR A 120 1.55 -7.46 -9.66
CA THR A 120 2.00 -8.87 -9.72
C THR A 120 1.79 -9.47 -11.11
N SER A 121 0.58 -9.27 -11.66
CA SER A 121 0.25 -9.73 -13.02
C SER A 121 1.14 -9.07 -14.09
N TRP A 122 1.38 -7.76 -13.96
CA TRP A 122 2.18 -7.00 -14.91
C TRP A 122 3.68 -7.37 -14.85
N VAL A 123 4.26 -7.49 -13.66
CA VAL A 123 5.70 -7.76 -13.48
C VAL A 123 6.06 -9.18 -13.91
N ALA A 124 5.17 -10.15 -13.67
CA ALA A 124 5.33 -11.51 -14.17
C ALA A 124 5.25 -11.58 -15.71
N GLN A 125 4.26 -10.90 -16.32
CA GLN A 125 4.17 -10.81 -17.79
C GLN A 125 5.38 -10.11 -18.41
N MET A 126 5.91 -9.07 -17.75
CA MET A 126 7.13 -8.39 -18.16
C MET A 126 8.32 -9.37 -18.15
N ALA A 127 8.54 -10.10 -17.05
CA ALA A 127 9.65 -11.01 -16.90
C ALA A 127 9.63 -12.16 -17.92
N VAL A 128 8.46 -12.81 -18.08
CA VAL A 128 8.25 -13.87 -19.09
C VAL A 128 8.44 -13.33 -20.51
N GLY A 129 8.02 -12.08 -20.76
CA GLY A 129 8.20 -11.39 -22.04
C GLY A 129 9.64 -11.07 -22.43
N LEU A 130 10.62 -11.24 -21.53
CA LEU A 130 12.05 -11.09 -21.85
C LEU A 130 12.64 -12.32 -22.58
N ASP A 131 11.89 -13.42 -22.72
CA ASP A 131 12.27 -14.66 -23.42
C ASP A 131 13.71 -15.13 -23.11
N THR A 132 14.05 -15.19 -21.83
CA THR A 132 15.40 -15.51 -21.33
C THR A 132 15.81 -16.97 -21.54
N GLY A 133 14.90 -17.83 -22.00
CA GLY A 133 15.14 -19.27 -22.21
C GLY A 133 15.24 -20.11 -20.93
N VAL A 134 14.99 -19.50 -19.76
CA VAL A 134 15.00 -20.16 -18.43
C VAL A 134 13.70 -19.82 -17.67
N PRO A 135 13.21 -20.70 -16.79
CA PRO A 135 12.01 -20.45 -15.99
C PRO A 135 12.19 -19.27 -15.03
N TRP A 136 11.06 -18.68 -14.62
CA TRP A 136 11.00 -17.60 -13.65
C TRP A 136 10.34 -18.07 -12.35
N ASP A 137 10.79 -17.53 -11.23
CA ASP A 137 10.23 -17.83 -9.91
C ASP A 137 9.89 -16.57 -9.09
N MET A 138 8.87 -16.67 -8.24
CA MET A 138 8.41 -15.63 -7.31
C MET A 138 8.25 -16.23 -5.90
N CYS A 139 9.05 -15.76 -4.95
CA CYS A 139 8.99 -16.25 -3.57
C CYS A 139 7.81 -15.63 -2.79
N LYS A 140 7.12 -16.47 -2.00
CA LYS A 140 5.89 -16.13 -1.23
C LYS A 140 4.82 -15.40 -2.06
N GLN A 141 4.54 -15.88 -3.27
CA GLN A 141 3.52 -15.33 -4.16
C GLN A 141 2.49 -16.42 -4.54
N GLU A 142 1.48 -16.63 -3.69
CA GLU A 142 0.50 -17.72 -3.85
C GLU A 142 -0.29 -17.66 -5.17
N ASP A 143 -0.47 -16.48 -5.78
CA ASP A 143 -1.15 -16.30 -7.06
C ASP A 143 -0.20 -15.89 -8.21
N ALA A 144 1.08 -16.31 -8.14
CA ALA A 144 2.04 -16.14 -9.23
C ALA A 144 1.47 -16.71 -10.55
N PRO A 145 1.30 -15.88 -11.60
CA PRO A 145 0.62 -16.30 -12.82
C PRO A 145 1.53 -17.15 -13.70
N ASP A 146 0.92 -18.09 -14.43
CA ASP A 146 1.63 -18.95 -15.37
C ASP A 146 2.44 -18.17 -16.43
N PRO A 147 3.63 -18.66 -16.82
CA PRO A 147 4.31 -19.88 -16.38
C PRO A 147 5.23 -19.71 -15.15
N VAL A 148 5.06 -18.66 -14.34
CA VAL A 148 5.94 -18.37 -13.20
C VAL A 148 5.71 -19.37 -12.05
N ILE A 149 6.80 -19.84 -11.43
CA ILE A 149 6.80 -20.79 -10.33
C ILE A 149 6.73 -20.04 -9.00
N ASP A 150 5.74 -20.33 -8.17
CA ASP A 150 5.70 -19.84 -6.80
C ASP A 150 6.58 -20.68 -5.87
N THR A 151 7.30 -20.03 -4.96
CA THR A 151 8.30 -20.71 -4.10
C THR A 151 8.17 -20.34 -2.63
N CYS A 152 8.66 -21.22 -1.76
CA CYS A 152 8.65 -21.04 -0.32
C CYS A 152 9.95 -20.44 0.21
N ASN A 153 9.82 -19.56 1.21
CA ASN A 153 10.91 -19.00 2.01
C ASN A 153 10.56 -19.18 3.50
N GLY A 154 11.51 -19.67 4.31
CA GLY A 154 11.26 -19.94 5.72
C GLY A 154 12.27 -20.85 6.38
N TYR A 155 12.03 -21.19 7.65
CA TYR A 155 12.67 -22.32 8.34
C TYR A 155 12.09 -23.67 7.93
N TYR A 156 10.80 -23.70 7.57
CA TYR A 156 9.99 -24.89 7.34
C TYR A 156 9.15 -24.68 6.09
N CYS A 157 9.25 -25.58 5.12
CA CYS A 157 8.55 -25.54 3.83
C CYS A 157 8.02 -26.93 3.41
N GLU A 158 8.02 -27.91 4.31
CA GLU A 158 7.56 -29.27 4.04
C GLU A 158 6.06 -29.35 3.70
N ASN A 159 5.25 -28.42 4.20
CA ASN A 159 3.82 -28.34 3.88
C ASN A 159 3.50 -27.38 2.71
N PHE A 160 4.50 -26.71 2.13
CA PHE A 160 4.30 -25.88 0.94
C PHE A 160 3.94 -26.74 -0.27
N THR A 161 2.94 -26.32 -1.01
CA THR A 161 2.54 -26.86 -2.31
C THR A 161 2.45 -25.68 -3.26
N PRO A 162 3.05 -25.74 -4.47
CA PRO A 162 2.94 -24.65 -5.43
C PRO A 162 1.48 -24.47 -5.89
N ASN A 163 1.18 -23.31 -6.45
CA ASN A 163 -0.20 -22.92 -6.77
C ASN A 163 -0.84 -23.74 -7.91
N GLU A 164 -0.01 -24.45 -8.70
CA GLU A 164 -0.46 -25.44 -9.68
C GLU A 164 0.32 -26.76 -9.60
N ASN A 165 -0.36 -27.88 -9.87
CA ASN A 165 0.20 -29.24 -9.78
C ASN A 165 1.26 -29.57 -10.84
N ASN A 166 1.42 -28.71 -11.85
CA ASN A 166 2.43 -28.81 -12.93
C ASN A 166 3.76 -28.12 -12.54
N LYS A 167 3.79 -27.32 -11.48
CA LYS A 167 4.96 -26.58 -10.99
C LYS A 167 5.75 -27.42 -9.98
N PRO A 168 7.10 -27.30 -9.95
CA PRO A 168 7.91 -27.98 -8.95
C PRO A 168 7.79 -27.31 -7.58
N LYS A 169 7.76 -28.10 -6.51
CA LYS A 169 7.87 -27.61 -5.13
C LYS A 169 9.29 -27.10 -4.89
N MET A 170 9.47 -25.79 -4.78
CA MET A 170 10.78 -25.15 -4.59
C MET A 170 10.88 -24.38 -3.27
N TRP A 171 12.02 -24.56 -2.59
CA TRP A 171 12.38 -23.83 -1.37
C TRP A 171 13.58 -22.95 -1.68
N THR A 172 13.34 -21.64 -1.77
CA THR A 172 14.33 -20.68 -2.28
C THR A 172 15.16 -20.04 -1.18
N GLU A 173 14.56 -19.71 -0.03
CA GLU A 173 15.31 -19.33 1.17
C GLU A 173 15.07 -20.31 2.30
N ASN A 174 16.04 -21.21 2.47
CA ASN A 174 16.15 -22.06 3.63
C ASN A 174 16.94 -21.34 4.74
N TRP A 175 16.19 -20.77 5.69
CA TRP A 175 16.76 -19.95 6.75
C TRP A 175 17.62 -20.79 7.70
N SER A 176 18.94 -20.71 7.52
CA SER A 176 19.95 -21.38 8.36
C SER A 176 20.27 -20.63 9.66
N GLY A 177 19.60 -19.50 9.90
CA GLY A 177 19.87 -18.58 11.00
C GLY A 177 18.87 -17.42 10.98
N TRP A 178 19.21 -16.31 11.64
CA TRP A 178 18.52 -15.03 11.50
C TRP A 178 19.58 -13.91 11.44
N TYR A 179 19.24 -12.77 10.85
CA TYR A 179 20.13 -11.60 10.90
C TYR A 179 20.28 -11.10 12.36
N THR A 180 21.34 -10.34 12.64
CA THR A 180 21.58 -9.77 13.97
C THR A 180 21.42 -8.26 13.90
N ASP A 181 20.50 -7.71 14.68
CA ASP A 181 20.28 -6.27 14.80
C ASP A 181 21.36 -5.61 15.68
N PHE A 182 21.61 -4.32 15.44
CA PHE A 182 22.54 -3.56 16.26
C PHE A 182 22.05 -3.47 17.71
N GLY A 183 22.77 -4.12 18.62
CA GLY A 183 22.43 -4.18 20.05
C GLY A 183 21.48 -5.31 20.46
N SER A 184 21.05 -6.18 19.53
CA SER A 184 20.32 -7.39 19.88
C SER A 184 21.25 -8.52 20.35
N GLY A 185 20.66 -9.58 20.90
CA GLY A 185 21.35 -10.87 21.02
C GLY A 185 21.58 -11.50 19.64
N ILE A 186 22.56 -12.39 19.54
CA ILE A 186 22.80 -13.21 18.35
C ILE A 186 21.77 -14.34 18.32
N SER A 187 21.08 -14.51 17.20
CA SER A 187 20.18 -15.66 16.97
C SER A 187 20.97 -16.87 16.50
N HIS A 188 20.66 -18.05 17.04
CA HIS A 188 21.30 -19.31 16.70
C HIS A 188 20.25 -20.35 16.27
N THR A 189 20.40 -20.90 15.07
CA THR A 189 19.69 -22.12 14.65
C THR A 189 20.58 -23.34 14.94
N THR A 190 20.00 -24.42 15.47
CA THR A 190 20.79 -25.62 15.77
C THR A 190 20.97 -26.47 14.51
N HIS A 191 22.17 -27.04 14.32
CA HIS A 191 22.46 -27.95 13.20
C HIS A 191 21.47 -29.12 13.11
N HIS A 192 21.02 -29.65 14.25
CA HIS A 192 20.05 -30.74 14.28
C HIS A 192 18.71 -30.32 13.66
N SER A 193 18.20 -29.13 14.01
CA SER A 193 16.95 -28.61 13.43
C SER A 193 17.10 -28.40 11.93
N PHE A 194 18.16 -27.71 11.50
CA PHE A 194 18.39 -27.46 10.07
C PHE A 194 18.46 -28.76 9.24
N LEU A 195 19.13 -29.79 9.75
CA LEU A 195 19.24 -31.08 9.06
C LEU A 195 17.92 -31.88 9.05
N SER A 196 17.08 -31.80 10.08
CA SER A 196 15.82 -32.55 10.10
C SER A 196 14.86 -32.08 9.00
N HIS A 197 14.76 -30.78 8.74
CA HIS A 197 13.82 -30.23 7.75
C HIS A 197 14.33 -30.35 6.31
N ASN A 198 15.65 -30.38 6.11
CA ASN A 198 16.24 -30.72 4.81
C ASN A 198 16.04 -32.19 4.46
N SER A 199 16.01 -33.07 5.45
CA SER A 199 15.80 -34.51 5.26
C SER A 199 14.37 -34.84 4.83
N SER A 200 13.36 -34.14 5.37
CA SER A 200 11.96 -34.29 4.93
C SER A 200 11.75 -33.83 3.49
N LEU A 201 12.29 -32.68 3.08
CA LEU A 201 12.12 -32.21 1.68
C LEU A 201 12.79 -33.11 0.64
N SER A 202 13.89 -33.79 1.02
CA SER A 202 14.56 -34.76 0.15
C SER A 202 13.70 -36.02 -0.10
N SER A 203 12.90 -36.43 0.90
CA SER A 203 12.03 -37.60 0.78
C SER A 203 10.76 -37.34 -0.04
N ASP A 204 10.22 -36.12 -0.01
CA ASP A 204 9.06 -35.73 -0.84
C ASP A 204 9.33 -35.82 -2.36
N ASN A 205 10.59 -35.65 -2.78
CA ASN A 205 10.98 -35.63 -4.19
C ASN A 205 11.24 -37.02 -4.82
N TYR A 206 11.13 -38.08 -4.02
CA TYR A 206 11.15 -39.46 -4.51
C TYR A 206 9.79 -40.11 -4.25
N PRO A 207 8.89 -40.21 -5.26
CA PRO A 207 7.70 -41.03 -5.11
C PRO A 207 8.13 -42.48 -4.81
N PRO A 208 7.40 -43.20 -3.95
CA PRO A 208 7.63 -44.63 -3.77
C PRO A 208 7.40 -45.39 -5.09
N PRO A 209 8.11 -46.50 -5.32
CA PRO A 209 8.09 -47.25 -6.59
C PRO A 209 6.77 -47.96 -6.88
#